data_AF-A0A7X2MGY4-F1
#
_entry.id   AF-A0A7X2MGY4-F1
#
_cell.length_a   1.000
_cell.length_b   1.000
_cell.length_c   1.000
_cell.angle_alpha   90.00
_cell.angle_beta   90.00
_cell.angle_gamma   90.00
#
_symmetry.space_group_name_H-M   'P 1'
#
loop_
_entity.id
_entity.type
_entity.pdbx_description
1 polymer ?
#
loop_
_entity_poly.entity_id
_entity_poly.type
_entity_poly.pdbx_seq_one_letter_code
_entity_poly.pdbx_strand_id
1 'polypeptide(L)'
;VAKRHDAEEKEIMYRKYLREAEELHHDLETNFHQFERQKENMLEQAKERANQIVEETKKKSDELISELRKMKMSAASNIEEGSLIDAQGRVNALHQETNLKKNKVLRKAKQQQELHPNDDVMVNSYGQRGVLLRKAGNHAWEVQLGILKMKIDESDLEKIKVKDTQPKRAGTVLKSSSSSHVSPTLDLRGERYENAMVKVDRYIDAAVLAGYNSVTIIHGKGTGALRTGIINYLKQNKAVKNFEFASPNNGGNGATVVYFK
;
A
#
# COMPACT_ATOMS: atom_id res chain seq x y z
N VAL A 1 64.49 -37.23 40.35
CA VAL A 1 65.10 -36.39 39.29
C VAL A 1 64.14 -36.23 38.11
N ALA A 2 63.66 -37.31 37.48
CA ALA A 2 62.68 -37.26 36.37
C ALA A 2 61.43 -36.38 36.61
N LYS A 3 60.74 -36.53 37.76
CA LYS A 3 59.56 -35.70 38.09
C LYS A 3 59.84 -34.19 38.19
N ARG A 4 61.08 -33.78 38.51
CA ARG A 4 61.46 -32.35 38.56
C ARG A 4 61.74 -31.84 37.15
N HIS A 5 62.42 -32.64 36.34
CA HIS A 5 62.67 -32.33 34.94
C HIS A 5 61.38 -32.18 34.13
N ASP A 6 60.42 -33.10 34.27
CA ASP A 6 59.10 -33.00 33.63
C ASP A 6 58.32 -31.75 34.09
N ALA A 7 58.50 -31.32 35.33
CA ALA A 7 57.85 -30.12 35.86
C ALA A 7 58.47 -28.85 35.27
N GLU A 8 59.81 -28.81 35.15
CA GLU A 8 60.56 -27.72 34.53
C GLU A 8 60.22 -27.60 33.03
N GLU A 9 60.14 -28.72 32.29
CA GLU A 9 59.74 -28.71 30.87
C GLU A 9 58.32 -28.18 30.67
N LYS A 10 57.38 -28.62 31.53
CA LYS A 10 55.99 -28.11 31.50
C LYS A 10 55.93 -26.63 31.83
N GLU A 11 56.71 -26.15 32.80
CA GLU A 11 56.75 -24.73 33.14
C GLU A 11 57.26 -23.88 31.97
N ILE A 12 58.29 -24.34 31.26
CA ILE A 12 58.80 -23.67 30.06
C ILE A 12 57.72 -23.63 28.97
N MET A 13 57.02 -24.75 28.74
CA MET A 13 55.93 -24.83 27.77
C MET A 13 54.76 -23.89 28.14
N TYR A 14 54.33 -23.86 29.40
CA TYR A 14 53.27 -22.97 29.85
C TYR A 14 53.66 -21.50 29.72
N ARG A 15 54.91 -21.14 30.04
CA ARG A 15 55.39 -19.77 29.83
C ARG A 15 55.40 -19.39 28.35
N LYS A 16 55.75 -20.33 27.46
CA LYS A 16 55.68 -20.10 26.01
C LYS A 16 54.24 -19.86 25.55
N TYR A 17 53.30 -20.71 25.97
CA TYR A 17 51.88 -20.53 25.63
C TYR A 17 51.29 -19.25 26.22
N LEU A 18 51.69 -18.87 27.43
CA LEU A 18 51.25 -17.61 28.03
C LEU A 18 51.71 -16.42 27.19
N ARG A 19 52.98 -16.41 26.78
CA ARG A 19 53.52 -15.35 25.90
C ARG A 19 52.81 -15.31 24.55
N GLU A 20 52.60 -16.45 23.91
CA GLU A 20 51.86 -16.53 22.63
C GLU A 20 50.41 -16.04 22.79
N ALA A 21 49.75 -16.35 23.90
CA ALA A 21 48.41 -15.87 24.19
C ALA A 21 48.36 -14.36 24.47
N GLU A 22 49.35 -13.82 25.18
CA GLU A 22 49.48 -12.37 25.44
C GLU A 22 49.75 -11.59 24.15
N GLU A 23 50.66 -12.07 23.30
CA GLU A 23 50.95 -11.49 21.99
C GLU A 23 49.71 -11.52 21.09
N LEU A 24 49.03 -12.67 21.01
CA LEU A 24 47.81 -12.81 20.21
C LEU A 24 46.69 -11.89 20.73
N HIS A 25 46.55 -11.75 22.04
CA HIS A 25 45.56 -10.86 22.63
C HIS A 25 45.83 -9.40 22.29
N HIS A 26 47.09 -8.97 22.40
CA HIS A 26 47.51 -7.62 22.05
C HIS A 26 47.30 -7.31 20.55
N ASP A 27 47.61 -8.27 19.68
CA ASP A 27 47.39 -8.14 18.24
C ASP A 27 45.90 -8.04 17.90
N LEU A 28 45.05 -8.87 18.52
CA LEU A 28 43.61 -8.83 18.34
C LEU A 28 43.01 -7.52 18.83
N GLU A 29 43.43 -7.02 20.00
CA GLU A 29 42.99 -5.73 20.54
C GLU A 29 43.38 -4.58 19.61
N THR A 30 44.62 -4.57 19.13
CA THR A 30 45.12 -3.56 18.19
C THR A 30 44.34 -3.58 16.87
N ASN A 31 44.14 -4.77 16.29
CA ASN A 31 43.38 -4.94 15.05
C ASN A 31 41.92 -4.56 15.22
N PHE A 32 41.31 -4.90 16.37
CA PHE A 32 39.94 -4.53 16.69
C PHE A 32 39.77 -3.00 16.76
N HIS A 33 40.68 -2.31 17.45
CA HIS A 33 40.65 -0.84 17.50
C HIS A 33 40.89 -0.18 16.13
N GLN A 34 41.76 -0.75 15.29
CA GLN A 34 41.94 -0.28 13.92
C GLN A 34 40.67 -0.49 13.09
N PHE A 35 40.03 -1.65 13.20
CA PHE A 35 38.79 -1.97 12.50
C PHE A 35 37.66 -1.03 12.91
N GLU A 36 37.46 -0.79 14.21
CA GLU A 36 36.42 0.13 14.69
C GLU A 36 36.66 1.56 14.19
N ARG A 37 37.91 2.05 14.18
CA ARG A 37 38.26 3.36 13.59
C ARG A 37 37.95 3.41 12.09
N GLN A 38 38.31 2.38 11.33
CA GLN A 38 38.03 2.32 9.89
C GLN A 38 36.52 2.31 9.62
N LYS A 39 35.76 1.54 10.40
CA LYS A 39 34.31 1.46 10.32
C LYS A 39 33.65 2.81 10.64
N GLU A 40 34.11 3.49 11.69
CA GLU A 40 33.60 4.82 12.07
C GLU A 40 33.86 5.85 10.97
N ASN A 41 35.10 5.92 10.47
CA ASN A 41 35.45 6.79 9.33
C ASN A 41 34.62 6.48 8.08
N MET A 42 34.37 5.19 7.78
CA MET A 42 33.57 4.78 6.63
C MET A 42 32.10 5.22 6.78
N LEU A 43 31.55 5.10 7.99
CA LEU A 43 30.19 5.55 8.31
C LEU A 43 30.07 7.06 8.23
N GLU A 44 31.06 7.80 8.72
CA GLU A 44 31.10 9.26 8.64
C GLU A 44 31.16 9.74 7.20
N GLN A 45 32.07 9.21 6.39
CA GLN A 45 32.14 9.51 4.96
C GLN A 45 30.84 9.14 4.21
N ALA A 46 30.19 8.04 4.59
CA ALA A 46 28.91 7.66 4.00
C ALA A 46 27.81 8.69 4.34
N LYS A 47 27.76 9.18 5.59
CA LYS A 47 26.84 10.24 6.01
C LYS A 47 27.12 11.56 5.28
N GLU A 48 28.39 11.95 5.16
CA GLU A 48 28.77 13.16 4.42
C GLU A 48 28.33 13.11 2.96
N ARG A 49 28.64 12.00 2.26
CA ARG A 49 28.20 11.80 0.86
C ARG A 49 26.67 11.81 0.75
N ALA A 50 25.96 11.18 1.69
CA ALA A 50 24.50 11.19 1.70
C ALA A 50 23.95 12.62 1.87
N ASN A 51 24.51 13.41 2.79
CA ASN A 51 24.11 14.79 3.00
C ASN A 51 24.40 15.66 1.77
N GLN A 52 25.55 15.48 1.12
CA GLN A 52 25.88 16.16 -0.14
C GLN A 52 24.87 15.84 -1.24
N ILE A 53 24.51 14.56 -1.43
CA ILE A 53 23.51 14.15 -2.42
C ILE A 53 22.14 14.78 -2.11
N VAL A 54 21.73 14.82 -0.84
CA VAL A 54 20.46 15.45 -0.44
C VAL A 54 20.49 16.95 -0.70
N GLU A 55 21.60 17.62 -0.38
CA GLU A 55 21.73 19.07 -0.61
C GLU A 55 21.74 19.41 -2.10
N GLU A 56 22.47 18.66 -2.92
CA GLU A 56 22.48 18.82 -4.38
C GLU A 56 21.09 18.57 -4.97
N THR A 57 20.42 17.51 -4.54
CA THR A 57 19.06 17.19 -4.99
C THR A 57 18.06 18.27 -4.60
N LYS A 58 18.19 18.83 -3.38
CA LYS A 58 17.35 19.94 -2.92
C LYS A 58 17.57 21.19 -3.75
N LYS A 59 18.83 21.58 -4.01
CA LYS A 59 19.16 22.72 -4.88
C LYS A 59 18.55 22.56 -6.28
N LYS A 60 18.75 21.39 -6.91
CA LYS A 60 18.15 21.07 -8.22
C LYS A 60 16.63 21.12 -8.21
N SER A 61 16.01 20.66 -7.12
CA SER A 61 14.54 20.69 -6.96
C SER A 61 14.03 22.13 -6.83
N ASP A 62 14.68 22.96 -6.02
CA ASP A 62 14.33 24.37 -5.82
C ASP A 62 14.50 25.17 -7.12
N GLU A 63 15.56 24.91 -7.89
CA GLU A 63 15.77 25.48 -9.24
C GLU A 63 14.63 25.10 -10.18
N LEU A 64 14.26 23.83 -10.24
CA LEU A 64 13.21 23.34 -11.12
C LEU A 64 11.83 23.90 -10.72
N ILE A 65 11.53 23.99 -9.42
CA ILE A 65 10.30 24.61 -8.93
C ILE A 65 10.26 26.10 -9.29
N SER A 66 11.40 26.80 -9.18
CA SER A 66 11.52 28.20 -9.59
C SER A 66 11.29 28.38 -11.10
N GLU A 67 11.86 27.50 -11.92
CA GLU A 67 11.64 27.46 -13.36
C GLU A 67 10.16 27.23 -13.70
N LEU A 68 9.53 26.25 -13.05
CA LEU A 68 8.09 25.96 -13.21
C LEU A 68 7.20 27.15 -12.81
N ARG A 69 7.54 27.85 -11.73
CA ARG A 69 6.82 29.06 -11.30
C ARG A 69 6.96 30.17 -12.34
N LYS A 70 8.17 30.40 -12.87
CA LYS A 70 8.42 31.38 -13.93
C LYS A 70 7.63 31.03 -15.20
N MET A 71 7.67 29.77 -15.63
CA MET A 71 6.90 29.28 -16.77
C MET A 71 5.39 29.52 -16.59
N LYS A 72 4.83 29.18 -15.41
CA LYS A 72 3.42 29.46 -15.09
C LYS A 72 3.09 30.95 -15.12
N MET A 73 3.97 31.82 -14.64
CA MET A 73 3.75 33.27 -14.63
C MET A 73 3.88 33.91 -16.00
N SER A 74 4.75 33.40 -16.88
CA SER A 74 4.84 33.83 -18.28
C SER A 74 3.72 33.29 -19.18
N ALA A 75 3.02 32.24 -18.73
CA ALA A 75 2.05 31.48 -19.51
C ALA A 75 0.58 31.83 -19.21
N ALA A 76 0.26 33.12 -19.07
CA ALA A 76 -1.12 33.56 -18.84
C ALA A 76 -2.08 33.30 -20.02
N SER A 77 -1.67 32.66 -21.13
CA SER A 77 -2.61 32.39 -22.23
C SER A 77 -2.46 31.13 -23.06
N ASN A 78 -1.33 30.39 -23.12
CA ASN A 78 -1.27 29.11 -23.86
C ASN A 78 0.06 28.39 -23.62
N ILE A 79 0.13 27.39 -22.74
CA ILE A 79 1.19 26.37 -22.81
C ILE A 79 0.55 24.99 -22.73
N GLU A 80 0.97 24.16 -23.69
CA GLU A 80 0.65 22.75 -23.85
C GLU A 80 1.01 21.96 -22.58
N GLU A 81 0.04 21.19 -22.11
CA GLU A 81 0.12 20.33 -20.92
C GLU A 81 1.34 19.36 -20.95
N GLY A 82 1.91 19.10 -22.13
CA GLY A 82 3.11 18.29 -22.33
C GLY A 82 4.38 18.84 -21.67
N SER A 83 4.59 20.16 -21.63
CA SER A 83 5.82 20.73 -21.03
C SER A 83 5.85 20.58 -19.50
N LEU A 84 4.66 20.61 -18.87
CA LEU A 84 4.50 20.38 -17.44
C LEU A 84 4.75 18.91 -17.08
N ILE A 85 4.31 17.98 -17.94
CA ILE A 85 4.53 16.53 -17.78
C ILE A 85 6.02 16.19 -17.89
N ASP A 86 6.73 16.77 -18.86
CA ASP A 86 8.17 16.55 -19.03
C ASP A 86 8.97 17.07 -17.83
N ALA A 87 8.60 18.25 -17.30
CA ALA A 87 9.24 18.79 -16.11
C ALA A 87 8.99 17.92 -14.87
N GLN A 88 7.76 17.40 -14.71
CA GLN A 88 7.42 16.47 -13.63
C GLN A 88 8.18 15.13 -13.75
N GLY A 89 8.37 14.62 -14.97
CA GLY A 89 9.19 13.44 -15.24
C GLY A 89 10.65 13.61 -14.84
N ARG A 90 11.23 14.81 -15.06
CA ARG A 90 12.60 15.12 -14.61
C ARG A 90 12.73 15.17 -13.08
N VAL A 91 11.71 15.63 -12.36
CA VAL A 91 11.67 15.56 -10.88
C VAL A 91 11.67 14.11 -10.43
N ASN A 92 10.81 13.28 -11.03
CA ASN A 92 10.70 11.87 -10.65
C ASN A 92 11.98 11.09 -10.97
N ALA A 93 12.69 11.43 -12.04
CA ALA A 93 13.97 10.82 -12.42
C ALA A 93 15.13 11.14 -11.45
N LEU A 94 15.01 12.17 -10.61
CA LEU A 94 16.00 12.46 -9.56
C LEU A 94 15.90 11.51 -8.36
N HIS A 95 14.82 10.73 -8.25
CA HIS A 95 14.73 9.68 -7.24
C HIS A 95 15.67 8.52 -7.59
N GLN A 96 16.76 8.39 -6.84
CA GLN A 96 17.60 7.20 -6.87
C GLN A 96 16.89 6.05 -6.15
N GLU A 97 16.39 5.08 -6.92
CA GLU A 97 15.98 3.80 -6.35
C GLU A 97 17.17 3.17 -5.64
N THR A 98 17.03 2.94 -4.33
CA THR A 98 17.94 2.05 -3.63
C THR A 98 17.88 0.71 -4.34
N ASN A 99 19.02 0.24 -4.87
CA ASN A 99 19.12 -1.03 -5.58
C ASN A 99 18.88 -2.19 -4.59
N LEU A 100 17.61 -2.42 -4.24
CA LEU A 100 17.12 -3.55 -3.46
C LEU A 100 17.13 -4.85 -4.29
N LYS A 101 17.66 -4.80 -5.53
CA LYS A 101 17.70 -5.90 -6.51
C LYS A 101 18.36 -7.19 -6.03
N LYS A 102 19.00 -7.21 -4.85
CA LYS A 102 19.58 -8.40 -4.22
C LYS A 102 18.73 -9.03 -3.11
N ASN A 103 17.51 -8.56 -2.83
CA ASN A 103 16.65 -9.23 -1.86
C ASN A 103 15.91 -10.41 -2.51
N LYS A 104 16.23 -11.64 -2.09
CA LYS A 104 15.60 -12.89 -2.56
C LYS A 104 14.06 -12.88 -2.36
N VAL A 105 13.58 -12.10 -1.40
CA VAL A 105 12.15 -11.88 -1.13
C VAL A 105 11.48 -11.04 -2.24
N LEU A 106 12.18 -10.03 -2.77
CA LEU A 106 11.69 -9.19 -3.87
C LEU A 106 11.64 -9.95 -5.20
N ARG A 107 12.58 -10.87 -5.47
CA ARG A 107 12.48 -11.75 -6.65
C ARG A 107 11.24 -12.64 -6.62
N LYS A 108 10.86 -13.13 -5.43
CA LYS A 108 9.68 -13.98 -5.24
C LYS A 108 8.39 -13.17 -5.38
N ALA A 109 8.37 -11.91 -4.94
CA ALA A 109 7.27 -10.97 -5.18
C ALA A 109 7.17 -10.57 -6.67
N LYS A 110 8.31 -10.34 -7.35
CA LYS A 110 8.37 -9.99 -8.77
C LYS A 110 7.92 -11.15 -9.67
N GLN A 111 8.26 -12.40 -9.33
CA GLN A 111 7.71 -13.61 -9.99
C GLN A 111 6.21 -13.81 -9.73
N GLN A 112 5.65 -13.27 -8.65
CA GLN A 112 4.21 -13.31 -8.38
C GLN A 112 3.42 -12.19 -9.09
N GLN A 113 4.12 -11.26 -9.74
CA GLN A 113 3.54 -10.23 -10.61
C GLN A 113 3.80 -10.57 -12.09
N GLU A 114 3.47 -11.79 -12.53
CA GLU A 114 3.39 -12.03 -13.97
C GLU A 114 2.32 -11.10 -14.57
N LEU A 115 2.80 -10.19 -15.42
CA LEU A 115 1.99 -9.23 -16.15
C LEU A 115 1.29 -9.94 -17.31
N HIS A 116 -0.03 -9.77 -17.38
CA HIS A 116 -0.87 -10.32 -18.42
C HIS A 116 -1.55 -9.18 -19.20
N PRO A 117 -1.90 -9.40 -20.48
CA PRO A 117 -2.78 -8.49 -21.20
C PRO A 117 -4.06 -8.22 -20.39
N ASN A 118 -4.53 -6.97 -20.43
CA ASN A 118 -5.63 -6.39 -19.66
C ASN A 118 -5.42 -6.23 -18.14
N ASP A 119 -4.21 -6.45 -17.61
CA ASP A 119 -3.93 -6.06 -16.23
C ASP A 119 -3.87 -4.52 -16.09
N ASP A 120 -4.44 -4.02 -15.00
CA ASP A 120 -4.21 -2.66 -14.54
C ASP A 120 -2.80 -2.56 -13.95
N VAL A 121 -2.04 -1.58 -14.45
CA VAL A 121 -0.66 -1.32 -14.03
C VAL A 121 -0.49 0.15 -13.68
N MET A 122 0.34 0.42 -12.69
CA MET A 122 0.91 1.74 -12.50
C MET A 122 2.19 1.83 -13.32
N VAL A 123 2.35 2.90 -14.09
CA VAL A 123 3.61 3.21 -14.74
C VAL A 123 4.39 4.15 -13.83
N ASN A 124 5.54 3.72 -13.34
CA ASN A 124 6.26 4.46 -12.30
C ASN A 124 6.86 5.76 -12.84
N SER A 125 7.40 5.77 -14.07
CA SER A 125 7.95 6.99 -14.70
C SER A 125 6.94 8.13 -14.81
N TYR A 126 5.67 7.81 -15.07
CA TYR A 126 4.62 8.81 -15.28
C TYR A 126 3.68 8.97 -14.07
N GLY A 127 3.78 8.09 -13.07
CA GLY A 127 2.87 8.04 -11.92
C GLY A 127 1.40 7.84 -12.31
N GLN A 128 1.15 7.26 -13.48
CA GLN A 128 -0.17 7.17 -14.09
C GLN A 128 -0.61 5.73 -14.26
N ARG A 129 -1.91 5.50 -14.09
CA ARG A 129 -2.52 4.17 -14.28
C ARG A 129 -2.76 3.92 -15.77
N GLY A 130 -2.41 2.72 -16.21
CA GLY A 130 -2.66 2.26 -17.56
C GLY A 130 -3.09 0.81 -17.60
N VAL A 131 -3.60 0.39 -18.75
CA VAL A 131 -4.02 -1.00 -19.01
C VAL A 131 -3.03 -1.63 -19.97
N LEU A 132 -2.50 -2.80 -19.63
CA LEU A 132 -1.65 -3.55 -20.55
C LEU A 132 -2.47 -4.05 -21.74
N LEU A 133 -2.07 -3.73 -22.97
CA LEU A 133 -2.75 -4.22 -24.17
C LEU A 133 -2.14 -5.53 -24.65
N ARG A 134 -0.82 -5.53 -24.88
CA ARG A 134 -0.08 -6.71 -25.35
C ARG A 134 1.40 -6.58 -25.05
N LYS A 135 2.07 -7.73 -24.98
CA LYS A 135 3.52 -7.78 -24.85
C LYS A 135 4.17 -7.38 -26.19
N ALA A 136 5.06 -6.39 -26.17
CA ALA A 136 5.70 -5.76 -27.32
C ALA A 136 7.22 -6.08 -27.37
N GLY A 137 7.60 -7.32 -27.08
CA GLY A 137 8.98 -7.83 -27.05
C GLY A 137 9.32 -8.61 -25.77
N ASN A 138 10.59 -8.89 -25.51
CA ASN A 138 10.98 -9.68 -24.32
C ASN A 138 10.75 -8.96 -22.99
N HIS A 139 10.97 -7.63 -22.95
CA HIS A 139 10.90 -6.80 -21.73
C HIS A 139 10.08 -5.52 -21.91
N ALA A 140 9.18 -5.47 -22.90
CA ALA A 140 8.39 -4.26 -23.16
C ALA A 140 6.92 -4.61 -23.40
N TRP A 141 6.04 -3.72 -22.97
CA TRP A 141 4.59 -3.85 -23.08
C TRP A 141 3.99 -2.62 -23.77
N GLU A 142 2.97 -2.85 -24.58
CA GLU A 142 2.12 -1.77 -25.07
C GLU A 142 1.07 -1.48 -24.00
N VAL A 143 1.09 -0.27 -23.46
CA VAL A 143 0.24 0.18 -22.35
C VAL A 143 -0.65 1.32 -22.85
N GLN A 144 -1.94 1.23 -22.54
CA GLN A 144 -2.89 2.30 -22.78
C GLN A 144 -2.97 3.18 -21.54
N LEU A 145 -2.52 4.43 -21.67
CA LEU A 145 -2.60 5.48 -20.66
C LEU A 145 -3.71 6.45 -21.08
N GLY A 146 -4.92 6.24 -20.56
CA GLY A 146 -6.11 7.00 -20.97
C GLY A 146 -6.44 6.80 -22.46
N ILE A 147 -6.24 7.85 -23.26
CA ILE A 147 -6.46 7.84 -24.72
C ILE A 147 -5.21 7.47 -25.53
N LEU A 148 -4.03 7.46 -24.91
CA LEU A 148 -2.74 7.26 -25.58
C LEU A 148 -2.28 5.81 -25.42
N LYS A 149 -1.60 5.27 -26.44
CA LYS A 149 -0.95 3.96 -26.43
C LYS A 149 0.54 4.15 -26.60
N MET A 150 1.34 3.53 -25.73
CA MET A 150 2.80 3.63 -25.80
C MET A 150 3.49 2.35 -25.34
N LYS A 151 4.75 2.21 -25.73
CA LYS A 151 5.60 1.07 -25.38
C LYS A 151 6.41 1.40 -24.14
N ILE A 152 6.26 0.61 -23.08
CA ILE A 152 6.86 0.84 -21.76
C ILE A 152 7.64 -0.41 -21.35
N ASP A 153 8.79 -0.23 -20.71
CA ASP A 153 9.62 -1.34 -20.23
C ASP A 153 8.95 -2.04 -19.03
N GLU A 154 9.10 -3.36 -18.95
CA GLU A 154 8.54 -4.19 -17.88
C GLU A 154 9.05 -3.80 -16.48
N SER A 155 10.24 -3.19 -16.40
CA SER A 155 10.80 -2.71 -15.14
C SER A 155 10.08 -1.48 -14.56
N ASP A 156 9.37 -0.73 -15.40
CA ASP A 156 8.67 0.50 -15.04
C ASP A 156 7.16 0.28 -14.79
N LEU A 157 6.73 -0.99 -14.79
CA LEU A 157 5.35 -1.40 -14.63
C LEU A 157 5.14 -2.11 -13.31
N GLU A 158 4.26 -1.57 -12.48
CA GLU A 158 3.84 -2.21 -11.24
C GLU A 158 2.40 -2.69 -11.37
N LYS A 159 2.18 -4.01 -11.26
CA LYS A 159 0.83 -4.57 -11.25
C LYS A 159 0.08 -4.08 -10.04
N ILE A 160 -0.90 -3.22 -10.26
CA ILE A 160 -1.83 -2.83 -9.22
C ILE A 160 -2.92 -3.91 -9.18
N LYS A 161 -2.98 -4.65 -8.06
CA LYS A 161 -4.21 -5.35 -7.73
C LYS A 161 -5.22 -4.28 -7.38
N VAL A 162 -5.97 -3.83 -8.37
CA VAL A 162 -7.25 -3.18 -8.11
C VAL A 162 -8.01 -4.19 -7.28
N LYS A 163 -8.11 -3.94 -5.97
CA LYS A 163 -9.13 -4.59 -5.15
C LYS A 163 -10.38 -4.35 -5.95
N ASP A 164 -10.94 -5.44 -6.43
CA ASP A 164 -12.12 -5.44 -7.25
C ASP A 164 -13.27 -4.93 -6.38
N THR A 165 -13.31 -3.62 -6.15
CA THR A 165 -14.55 -2.89 -6.34
C THR A 165 -14.80 -3.02 -7.83
N GLN A 166 -15.20 -4.22 -8.27
CA GLN A 166 -16.13 -4.34 -9.36
C GLN A 166 -17.12 -3.19 -9.08
N PRO A 167 -17.26 -2.16 -9.93
CA PRO A 167 -18.59 -1.66 -10.09
C PRO A 167 -19.31 -2.92 -10.57
N LYS A 168 -19.99 -3.63 -9.64
CA LYS A 168 -21.01 -4.61 -10.00
C LYS A 168 -21.71 -3.96 -11.16
N ARG A 169 -21.58 -4.58 -12.34
CA ARG A 169 -22.02 -4.04 -13.63
C ARG A 169 -23.07 -3.00 -13.36
N ALA A 170 -22.77 -1.73 -13.64
CA ALA A 170 -23.80 -0.72 -13.66
C ALA A 170 -24.77 -1.19 -14.74
N GLY A 171 -25.69 -2.07 -14.35
CA GLY A 171 -26.90 -2.37 -15.09
C GLY A 171 -27.47 -0.99 -15.24
N THR A 172 -27.55 -0.56 -16.50
CA THR A 172 -28.10 0.70 -16.93
C THR A 172 -29.20 1.10 -15.96
N VAL A 173 -28.89 1.97 -15.00
CA VAL A 173 -29.90 2.56 -14.15
C VAL A 173 -30.57 3.52 -15.11
N LEU A 174 -31.60 3.02 -15.76
CA LEU A 174 -32.67 3.86 -16.26
C LEU A 174 -33.02 4.74 -15.07
N LYS A 175 -32.54 5.99 -15.10
CA LYS A 175 -32.95 7.01 -14.15
C LYS A 175 -34.42 7.25 -14.44
N SER A 176 -35.27 6.40 -13.88
CA SER A 176 -36.67 6.71 -13.71
C SER A 176 -36.69 7.94 -12.83
N SER A 177 -37.19 9.03 -13.40
CA SER A 177 -37.33 10.36 -12.81
C SER A 177 -38.30 10.42 -11.62
N SER A 178 -38.53 9.28 -10.94
CA SER A 178 -39.31 9.18 -9.72
C SER A 178 -38.65 8.20 -8.75
N SER A 179 -37.82 8.68 -7.82
CA SER A 179 -37.58 7.89 -6.61
C SER A 179 -37.35 8.79 -5.40
N SER A 180 -38.26 8.61 -4.45
CA SER A 180 -38.28 9.14 -3.10
C SER A 180 -36.90 9.22 -2.46
N HIS A 181 -36.61 10.32 -1.75
CA HIS A 181 -35.46 10.44 -0.85
C HIS A 181 -35.58 9.43 0.30
N VAL A 182 -35.20 8.17 0.07
CA VAL A 182 -35.12 7.13 1.09
C VAL A 182 -33.75 7.24 1.75
N SER A 183 -33.69 7.42 3.06
CA SER A 183 -32.39 7.46 3.76
C SER A 183 -31.67 6.11 3.64
N PRO A 184 -30.33 6.05 3.46
CA PRO A 184 -29.54 4.81 3.53
C PRO A 184 -29.50 4.15 4.93
N THR A 185 -30.09 4.80 5.92
CA THR A 185 -30.20 4.32 7.30
C THR A 185 -31.64 4.39 7.80
N LEU A 186 -32.11 3.30 8.43
CA LEU A 186 -33.39 3.21 9.13
C LEU A 186 -33.16 3.10 10.64
N ASP A 187 -33.67 4.05 11.42
CA ASP A 187 -33.65 3.99 12.88
C ASP A 187 -35.00 3.48 13.42
N LEU A 188 -34.94 2.49 14.30
CA LEU A 188 -36.07 1.80 14.94
C LEU A 188 -35.94 1.80 16.47
N ARG A 189 -35.02 2.60 17.03
CA ARG A 189 -34.87 2.71 18.49
C ARG A 189 -36.15 3.27 19.11
N GLY A 190 -36.65 2.57 20.14
CA GLY A 190 -37.87 2.97 20.85
C GLY A 190 -39.17 2.58 20.15
N GLU A 191 -39.11 1.95 18.97
CA GLU A 191 -40.30 1.46 18.28
C GLU A 191 -40.82 0.15 18.88
N ARG A 192 -42.14 -0.02 18.85
CA ARG A 192 -42.77 -1.29 19.20
C ARG A 192 -42.50 -2.33 18.12
N TYR A 193 -42.39 -3.60 18.52
CA TYR A 193 -42.00 -4.72 17.66
C TYR A 193 -42.80 -4.78 16.35
N GLU A 194 -44.13 -4.78 16.43
CA GLU A 194 -45.02 -4.89 15.27
C GLU A 194 -44.82 -3.73 14.28
N ASN A 195 -44.81 -2.50 14.78
CA ASN A 195 -44.59 -1.31 13.96
C ASN A 195 -43.20 -1.32 13.32
N ALA A 196 -42.19 -1.77 14.04
CA ALA A 196 -40.83 -1.86 13.53
C ALA A 196 -40.71 -2.86 12.38
N MET A 197 -41.36 -4.02 12.46
CA MET A 197 -41.32 -5.01 11.37
C MET A 197 -41.99 -4.48 10.10
N VAL A 198 -43.13 -3.81 10.21
CA VAL A 198 -43.80 -3.16 9.07
C VAL A 198 -42.93 -2.07 8.45
N LYS A 199 -42.25 -1.27 9.28
CA LYS A 199 -41.33 -0.22 8.79
C LYS A 199 -40.13 -0.82 8.07
N VAL A 200 -39.57 -1.92 8.58
CA VAL A 200 -38.43 -2.62 7.96
C VAL A 200 -38.83 -3.19 6.61
N ASP A 201 -39.99 -3.85 6.53
CA ASP A 201 -40.51 -4.44 5.31
C ASP A 201 -40.61 -3.40 4.18
N ARG A 202 -41.37 -2.33 4.44
CA ARG A 202 -41.53 -1.21 3.50
C ARG A 202 -40.21 -0.52 3.15
N TYR A 203 -39.30 -0.42 4.12
CA TYR A 203 -38.01 0.23 3.90
C TYR A 203 -37.08 -0.58 3.01
N ILE A 204 -37.06 -1.91 3.16
CA ILE A 204 -36.26 -2.80 2.32
C ILE A 204 -36.74 -2.71 0.86
N ASP A 205 -38.04 -2.72 0.62
CA ASP A 205 -38.59 -2.56 -0.74
C ASP A 205 -38.20 -1.21 -1.34
N ALA A 206 -38.32 -0.14 -0.55
CA ALA A 206 -37.95 1.19 -0.98
C ALA A 206 -36.43 1.32 -1.25
N ALA A 207 -35.58 0.67 -0.45
CA ALA A 207 -34.13 0.66 -0.63
C ALA A 207 -33.70 -0.11 -1.88
N VAL A 208 -34.35 -1.23 -2.17
CA VAL A 208 -34.14 -2.01 -3.39
C VAL A 208 -34.57 -1.21 -4.62
N LEU A 209 -35.73 -0.54 -4.55
CA LEU A 209 -36.24 0.31 -5.63
C LEU A 209 -35.36 1.55 -5.86
N ALA A 210 -34.77 2.11 -4.80
CA ALA A 210 -33.81 3.20 -4.87
C ALA A 210 -32.42 2.75 -5.39
N GLY A 211 -32.20 1.44 -5.57
CA GLY A 211 -30.94 0.90 -6.09
C GLY A 211 -29.77 0.97 -5.09
N TYR A 212 -30.04 0.93 -3.78
CA TYR A 212 -28.97 0.89 -2.79
C TYR A 212 -28.27 -0.46 -2.79
N ASN A 213 -26.92 -0.43 -2.76
CA ASN A 213 -26.10 -1.63 -2.62
C ASN A 213 -26.15 -2.22 -1.21
N SER A 214 -26.28 -1.35 -0.21
CA SER A 214 -26.37 -1.71 1.20
C SER A 214 -27.06 -0.63 2.01
N VAL A 215 -27.71 -1.02 3.10
CA VAL A 215 -28.37 -0.12 4.06
C VAL A 215 -28.07 -0.53 5.49
N THR A 216 -28.23 0.42 6.43
CA THR A 216 -28.02 0.18 7.86
C THR A 216 -29.36 0.26 8.60
N ILE A 217 -29.68 -0.78 9.38
CA ILE A 217 -30.86 -0.81 10.24
C ILE A 217 -30.41 -0.73 11.70
N ILE A 218 -30.81 0.34 12.38
CA ILE A 218 -30.48 0.60 13.78
C ILE A 218 -31.67 0.14 14.64
N HIS A 219 -31.51 -0.99 15.33
CA HIS A 219 -32.54 -1.55 16.22
C HIS A 219 -32.21 -1.39 17.71
N GLY A 220 -31.00 -0.93 18.04
CA GLY A 220 -30.53 -0.79 19.41
C GLY A 220 -30.10 -2.13 20.03
N LYS A 221 -29.52 -2.06 21.24
CA LYS A 221 -29.02 -3.24 21.98
C LYS A 221 -30.13 -3.86 22.84
N GLY A 222 -30.73 -3.07 23.73
CA GLY A 222 -31.98 -3.35 24.46
C GLY A 222 -32.19 -4.80 24.91
N THR A 223 -33.45 -5.26 24.84
CA THR A 223 -33.87 -6.65 25.11
C THR A 223 -33.58 -7.61 23.95
N GLY A 224 -33.05 -7.11 22.83
CA GLY A 224 -32.77 -7.90 21.63
C GLY A 224 -33.99 -8.35 20.82
N ALA A 225 -35.22 -8.05 21.25
CA ALA A 225 -36.44 -8.49 20.54
C ALA A 225 -36.50 -7.98 19.09
N LEU A 226 -36.20 -6.70 18.85
CA LEU A 226 -36.14 -6.12 17.50
C LEU A 226 -35.03 -6.73 16.66
N ARG A 227 -33.85 -6.96 17.25
CA ARG A 227 -32.71 -7.61 16.58
C ARG A 227 -33.11 -8.99 16.06
N THR A 228 -33.72 -9.81 16.91
CA THR A 228 -34.14 -11.17 16.54
C THR A 228 -35.21 -11.15 15.45
N GLY A 229 -36.21 -10.27 15.56
CA GLY A 229 -37.25 -10.10 14.54
C GLY A 229 -36.67 -9.71 13.18
N ILE A 230 -35.80 -8.70 13.15
CA ILE A 230 -35.16 -8.20 11.93
C ILE A 230 -34.28 -9.27 11.29
N ILE A 231 -33.46 -9.98 12.07
CA ILE A 231 -32.61 -11.05 11.53
C ILE A 231 -33.46 -12.16 10.91
N ASN A 232 -34.56 -12.55 11.55
CA ASN A 232 -35.45 -13.58 11.03
C ASN A 232 -36.12 -13.13 9.72
N TYR A 233 -36.55 -11.87 9.66
CA TYR A 233 -37.10 -11.27 8.45
C TYR A 233 -36.06 -11.23 7.30
N LEU A 234 -34.85 -10.74 7.57
CA LEU A 234 -33.78 -10.64 6.57
C LEU A 234 -33.34 -11.99 6.00
N LYS A 235 -33.36 -13.06 6.81
CA LYS A 235 -33.07 -14.43 6.34
C LYS A 235 -34.09 -14.95 5.33
N GLN A 236 -35.34 -14.51 5.42
CA GLN A 236 -36.43 -14.95 4.55
C GLN A 236 -36.58 -14.08 3.30
N ASN A 237 -36.06 -12.85 3.34
CA ASN A 237 -36.21 -11.90 2.24
C ASN A 237 -35.26 -12.23 1.07
N LYS A 238 -35.84 -12.46 -0.11
CA LYS A 238 -35.10 -12.85 -1.33
C LYS A 238 -34.22 -11.75 -1.92
N ALA A 239 -34.51 -10.48 -1.62
CA ALA A 239 -33.74 -9.33 -2.11
C ALA A 239 -32.39 -9.17 -1.38
N VAL A 240 -32.28 -9.74 -0.18
CA VAL A 240 -31.06 -9.70 0.63
C VAL A 240 -30.06 -10.73 0.12
N LYS A 241 -28.80 -10.29 -0.08
CA LYS A 241 -27.66 -11.14 -0.42
C LYS A 241 -26.96 -11.65 0.83
N ASN A 242 -26.67 -10.75 1.77
CA ASN A 242 -26.05 -11.07 3.06
C ASN A 242 -26.36 -9.96 4.07
N PHE A 243 -26.17 -10.23 5.36
CA PHE A 243 -26.27 -9.23 6.42
C PHE A 243 -25.27 -9.52 7.53
N GLU A 244 -24.78 -8.47 8.19
CA GLU A 244 -23.83 -8.58 9.29
C GLU A 244 -24.06 -7.49 10.34
N PHE A 245 -23.55 -7.69 11.55
CA PHE A 245 -23.56 -6.61 12.54
C PHE A 245 -22.62 -5.49 12.14
N ALA A 246 -22.99 -4.26 12.46
CA ALA A 246 -22.12 -3.12 12.22
C ALA A 246 -20.81 -3.25 13.03
N SER A 247 -19.75 -2.60 12.55
CA SER A 247 -18.47 -2.48 13.27
C SER A 247 -18.68 -1.92 14.70
N PRO A 248 -17.83 -2.27 15.69
CA PRO A 248 -17.91 -1.73 17.05
C PRO A 248 -18.03 -0.19 17.10
N ASN A 249 -17.35 0.51 16.18
CA ASN A 249 -17.36 1.97 16.08
C ASN A 249 -18.68 2.53 15.49
N ASN A 250 -19.48 1.70 14.81
CA ASN A 250 -20.73 2.08 14.13
C ASN A 250 -21.98 1.43 14.78
N GLY A 251 -21.92 1.16 16.09
CA GLY A 251 -23.06 0.66 16.87
C GLY A 251 -23.02 -0.83 17.19
N GLY A 252 -22.05 -1.58 16.66
CA GLY A 252 -21.84 -3.00 16.99
C GLY A 252 -23.10 -3.84 16.82
N ASN A 253 -23.37 -4.70 17.81
CA ASN A 253 -24.58 -5.53 17.87
C ASN A 253 -25.92 -4.74 17.96
N GLY A 254 -25.89 -3.41 18.01
CA GLY A 254 -27.08 -2.55 18.01
C GLY A 254 -27.52 -2.07 16.63
N ALA A 255 -26.79 -2.42 15.58
CA ALA A 255 -27.13 -2.13 14.19
C ALA A 255 -26.75 -3.30 13.28
N THR A 256 -27.52 -3.49 12.21
CA THR A 256 -27.30 -4.53 11.21
C THR A 256 -27.13 -3.87 9.84
N VAL A 257 -26.04 -4.21 9.15
CA VAL A 257 -25.76 -3.80 7.77
C VAL A 257 -26.31 -4.88 6.85
N VAL A 258 -27.15 -4.48 5.91
CA VAL A 258 -27.83 -5.37 4.96
C VAL A 258 -27.28 -5.11 3.56
N TYR A 259 -26.86 -6.15 2.86
CA TYR A 259 -26.37 -6.11 1.50
C TYR A 259 -27.40 -6.70 0.55
N PHE A 260 -27.73 -5.98 -0.52
CA PHE A 260 -28.69 -6.42 -1.54
C PHE A 260 -27.99 -7.14 -2.71
N LYS A 261 -28.77 -7.92 -3.46
CA LYS A 261 -28.28 -8.69 -4.61
C LYS A 261 -27.83 -7.78 -5.75
#